data_AF-A0A9D2SB24-F1
#
_entry.id   AF-A0A9D2SB24-F1
#
_cell.length_a   1.000
_cell.length_b   1.000
_cell.length_c   1.000
_cell.angle_alpha   90.00
_cell.angle_beta   90.00
_cell.angle_gamma   90.00
#
_symmetry.space_group_name_H-M   'P 1'
#
loop_
_entity.id
_entity.type
_entity.pdbx_description
1 polymer ?
#
loop_
_entity_poly.entity_id
_entity_poly.type
_entity_poly.pdbx_seq_one_letter_code
_entity_poly.pdbx_strand_id
1 'polypeptide(L)' 'MRVGVKYCGGCNPRYDRVALVERIRRERQEDTFEGAIPGVCYDQLLVVCGCSAQCADLTGLEGREIRRLWQDQP' A
#
# COMPACT_ATOMS: atom_id res chain seq x y z
N MET A 1 10.60 10.37 0.60
CA MET A 1 10.60 9.10 1.37
C MET A 1 10.58 7.92 0.42
N ARG A 2 11.05 6.75 0.88
CA ARG A 2 10.93 5.48 0.15
C ARG A 2 9.66 4.77 0.60
N VAL A 3 8.69 4.65 -0.30
CA VAL A 3 7.36 4.09 -0.03
C VAL A 3 7.20 2.75 -0.74
N GLY A 4 7.06 1.69 0.05
CA GLY A 4 6.74 0.36 -0.45
C GLY A 4 5.22 0.21 -0.60
N VAL A 5 4.76 -0.30 -1.74
CA VAL A 5 3.34 -0.55 -2.01
C VAL A 5 3.09 -2.06 -2.05
N LYS A 6 2.21 -2.53 -1.17
CA LYS A 6 1.72 -3.91 -1.16
C LYS A 6 0.22 -3.91 -1.39
N TYR A 7 -0.23 -4.59 -2.45
CA TYR A 7 -1.64 -4.87 -2.66
C TYR A 7 -2.03 -6.18 -1.95
N CYS A 8 -3.28 -6.26 -1.47
CA CYS A 8 -3.86 -7.55 -1.10
C CYS A 8 -4.05 -8.45 -2.33
N GLY A 9 -4.39 -9.73 -2.10
CA GLY A 9 -4.58 -10.73 -3.17
C GLY A 9 -5.70 -10.41 -4.19
N GLY A 10 -6.50 -9.38 -3.95
CA GLY A 10 -7.45 -8.86 -4.96
C GLY A 10 -8.65 -9.77 -5.24
N CYS A 11 -9.00 -10.67 -4.33
CA CYS A 11 -10.14 -11.58 -4.50
C CYS A 11 -11.51 -10.89 -4.57
N ASN A 12 -11.66 -9.72 -3.94
CA ASN A 12 -12.92 -8.98 -3.89
C ASN A 12 -12.71 -7.45 -3.85
N PRO A 13 -12.16 -6.82 -4.91
CA PRO A 13 -11.92 -5.38 -4.91
C PRO A 13 -13.24 -4.62 -5.02
N ARG A 14 -13.48 -3.69 -4.09
CA ARG A 14 -14.66 -2.81 -4.09
C ARG A 14 -14.40 -1.46 -4.75
N TYR A 15 -13.15 -1.17 -5.09
CA TYR A 15 -12.73 0.08 -5.70
C TYR A 15 -11.45 -0.10 -6.52
N ASP A 16 -11.14 0.90 -7.33
CA ASP A 16 -9.89 0.96 -8.07
C ASP A 16 -8.73 1.34 -7.14
N ARG A 17 -8.15 0.31 -6.54
CA ARG A 17 -6.98 0.41 -5.68
C ARG A 17 -5.73 0.94 -6.38
N VAL A 18 -5.62 0.77 -7.70
CA VAL A 18 -4.49 1.28 -8.47
C VAL A 18 -4.66 2.78 -8.69
N ALA A 19 -5.86 3.23 -9.07
CA ALA A 19 -6.17 4.65 -9.18
C ALA A 19 -5.95 5.41 -7.86
N LEU A 20 -6.25 4.79 -6.71
CA LEU A 20 -5.93 5.36 -5.39
C LEU A 20 -4.42 5.61 -5.22
N VAL A 21 -3.58 4.60 -5.52
CA VAL A 21 -2.12 4.74 -5.39
C VAL A 21 -1.57 5.76 -6.37
N GLU A 22 -2.05 5.77 -7.61
CA GLU A 22 -1.64 6.77 -8.61
C GLU A 22 -2.02 8.19 -8.18
N ARG A 23 -3.18 8.38 -7.54
CA ARG A 23 -3.56 9.67 -6.96
C ARG A 23 -2.60 10.09 -5.84
N ILE A 24 -2.31 9.20 -4.89
CA ILE A 24 -1.37 9.46 -3.79
C ILE A 24 0.02 9.82 -4.34
N ARG A 25 0.49 9.09 -5.35
CA ARG A 25 1.77 9.35 -6.02
C ARG A 25 1.83 10.73 -6.67
N ARG A 26 0.73 11.20 -7.26
CA ARG A 26 0.63 12.54 -7.86
C ARG A 26 0.60 13.65 -6.81
N GLU A 27 0.01 13.40 -5.66
CA GLU A 27 -0.07 14.33 -4.53
C GLU A 27 1.27 14.42 -3.75
N ARG A 28 2.09 13.36 -3.77
CA ARG A 28 3.37 13.24 -3.03
C ARG A 28 4.55 13.05 -3.99
N GLN A 29 4.86 14.07 -4.78
CA GLN A 29 5.85 13.96 -5.87
C GLN A 29 7.30 13.85 -5.37
N GLU A 30 7.58 14.26 -4.13
CA GLU A 30 8.91 14.09 -3.52
C GLU A 30 9.17 12.65 -3.03
N ASP A 31 8.13 11.82 -2.98
CA ASP A 31 8.23 10.44 -2.53
C ASP A 31 8.44 9.47 -3.69
N THR A 32 9.24 8.44 -3.42
CA THR A 32 9.51 7.36 -4.36
C THR A 32 8.62 6.17 -4.02
N PHE A 33 7.86 5.69 -4.99
CA PHE A 33 6.94 4.57 -4.84
C PHE A 33 7.44 3.38 -5.65
N GLU A 34 7.48 2.21 -5.02
CA GLU A 34 7.78 0.94 -5.67
C GLU A 34 6.97 -0.19 -5.04
N GLY A 35 6.88 -1.34 -5.72
CA GLY A 35 6.32 -2.54 -5.11
C GLY A 35 7.16 -2.94 -3.88
N ALA A 36 6.51 -3.31 -2.78
CA ALA A 36 7.22 -3.70 -1.57
C ALA A 36 8.03 -4.99 -1.79
N ILE A 37 9.33 -4.92 -1.52
CA ILE A 37 10.29 -6.02 -1.68
C ILE A 37 10.65 -6.60 -0.30
N PRO A 38 10.64 -7.94 -0.12
CA PRO A 38 11.08 -8.55 1.13
C PRO A 38 12.53 -8.23 1.49
N GLY A 39 12.78 -8.00 2.78
CA GLY A 39 14.10 -7.63 3.30
C GLY A 39 14.53 -6.18 3.03
N VAL A 40 13.68 -5.38 2.37
CA VAL A 40 13.86 -3.93 2.24
C VAL A 40 13.02 -3.23 3.31
N CYS A 41 13.67 -2.39 4.12
CA CYS A 41 13.00 -1.54 5.09
C CYS A 41 12.64 -0.19 4.45
N TYR A 42 11.33 0.05 4.28
CA TYR A 42 10.79 1.30 3.72
C TYR A 42 10.58 2.37 4.81
N ASP A 43 10.58 3.65 4.43
CA ASP A 43 10.16 4.70 5.37
C ASP A 43 8.66 4.56 5.68
N GLN A 44 7.87 4.20 4.67
CA GLN A 44 6.45 3.91 4.80
C GLN A 44 6.07 2.70 3.94
N LEU A 45 5.29 1.77 4.50
CA LEU A 45 4.70 0.64 3.79
C LEU A 45 3.19 0.86 3.65
N LEU A 46 2.75 1.15 2.42
CA LEU A 46 1.34 1.28 2.05
C LEU A 46 0.77 -0.09 1.69
N VAL A 47 -0.15 -0.57 2.52
CA VAL A 47 -0.84 -1.85 2.35
C VAL A 47 -2.25 -1.58 1.83
N VAL A 48 -2.43 -1.72 0.52
CA VAL A 48 -3.64 -1.33 -0.20
C VAL A 48 -4.59 -2.52 -0.31
N CYS A 49 -5.67 -2.46 0.45
CA CYS A 49 -6.65 -3.54 0.60
C CYS A 49 -7.86 -3.28 -0.29
N GLY A 50 -8.27 -4.28 -1.09
CA GLY A 50 -9.44 -4.15 -1.98
C GLY A 50 -10.79 -4.39 -1.29
N CYS A 51 -10.81 -4.89 -0.05
CA CYS A 51 -12.01 -5.10 0.76
C CYS A 51 -11.71 -4.88 2.25
N SER A 52 -12.76 -4.78 3.07
CA SER A 52 -12.67 -4.63 4.52
C SER A 52 -11.97 -5.80 5.24
N ALA A 53 -11.81 -6.95 4.58
CA ALA A 53 -11.11 -8.11 5.15
C ALA A 53 -9.60 -7.89 5.33
N GLN A 54 -9.00 -6.92 4.61
CA GLN A 54 -7.59 -6.51 4.77
C GLN A 54 -6.56 -7.66 4.81
N CYS A 55 -6.76 -8.68 3.97
CA CYS A 55 -6.02 -9.95 3.99
C CYS A 55 -4.61 -9.92 3.38
N ALA A 56 -3.96 -8.74 3.28
CA ALA A 56 -2.64 -8.65 2.69
C ALA A 56 -1.59 -9.31 3.60
N ASP A 57 -0.88 -10.30 3.05
CA ASP A 57 0.28 -10.90 3.71
C ASP A 57 1.47 -9.93 3.66
N LEU A 58 2.08 -9.70 4.82
CA LEU A 58 3.23 -8.80 5.01
C LEU A 58 4.50 -9.56 5.39
N THR A 59 4.51 -10.89 5.30
CA THR A 59 5.66 -11.70 5.65
C THR A 59 6.91 -11.22 4.90
N GLY A 60 7.96 -10.89 5.67
CA GLY A 60 9.23 -10.39 5.15
C GLY A 60 9.22 -8.94 4.64
N LEU A 61 8.09 -8.24 4.70
CA LEU A 61 7.99 -6.82 4.34
C LEU A 61 8.19 -5.94 5.58
N GLU A 62 8.99 -4.89 5.44
CA GLU A 62 9.36 -4.02 6.54
C GLU A 62 9.10 -2.55 6.20
N GLY A 63 8.61 -1.78 7.16
CA GLY A 63 8.46 -0.34 7.03
C GLY A 63 8.48 0.34 8.39
N ARG A 64 9.11 1.52 8.49
CA ARG A 64 9.15 2.32 9.72
C ARG A 64 7.74 2.73 10.16
N GLU A 65 6.87 2.96 9.18
CA GLU A 65 5.45 3.16 9.38
C GLU A 65 4.65 2.27 8.42
N ILE A 66 3.66 1.54 8.93
CA ILE A 66 2.77 0.70 8.11
C ILE A 66 1.38 1.33 8.11
N ARG A 67 0.85 1.66 6.92
CA ARG A 67 -0.50 2.19 6.72
C ARG A 67 -1.33 1.22 5.89
N ARG A 68 -2.44 0.74 6.44
CA ARG A 68 -3.44 -0.03 5.69
C ARG A 68 -4.46 0.93 5.11
N LEU A 69 -4.61 0.89 3.79
CA LEU A 69 -5.59 1.68 3.07
C LEU A 69 -6.74 0.78 2.64
N TRP A 70 -7.94 1.18 3.01
CA TRP A 70 -9.21 0.59 2.59
C TRP A 70 -10.18 1.77 2.40
N GLN A 71 -10.98 1.76 1.32
CA GLN A 71 -11.88 2.87 0.96
C GLN A 71 -13.13 2.90 1.86
N ASP A 72 -12.90 3.03 3.16
CA ASP A 72 -13.91 3.21 4.21
C ASP A 72 -13.31 3.89 5.47
N GLN A 73 -12.13 4.51 5.33
CA GLN A 73 -11.63 5.44 6.35
C GLN A 73 -12.25 6.82 6.06
N PRO A 74 -13.08 7.37 6.97
CA PRO A 74 -13.68 8.69 6.83
C PRO A 74 -12.63 9.80 6.78
#